data_AF-A0A0G0W398-F1
#
_entry.id   AF-A0A0G0W398-F1
#
_cell.length_a   1.000
_cell.length_b   1.000
_cell.length_c   1.000
_cell.angle_alpha   90.00
_cell.angle_beta   90.00
_cell.angle_gamma   90.00
#
_symmetry.space_group_name_H-M   'P 1'
#
loop_
_entity.id
_entity.type
_entity.pdbx_description
1 polymer ?
#
loop_
_entity_poly.entity_id
_entity_poly.type
_entity_poly.pdbx_seq_one_letter_code
_entity_poly.pdbx_strand_id
1 'polypeptide(L)'
;KNYIQGENVWLILGDNIFFGDKLEETLMKVSKRKEGATVFAYRVKDPERYGVVEFDKNGKPVSIVEKPKEPKSDFAQVGLYYFDKKVSAIAKKQTYSERGELEIVDVVKDYLKRGTLKVERMGSGYAWLDSGTFDSLYDSATFIKVLQTRQGIIVCSPEEVAYRKGYINKKQLLKLAEPLSKSSYGQYLLNLAKEK
;
A
#
# COMPACT_ATOMS: atom_id res chain seq x y z
N LYS A 1 -1.59 6.30 -21.55
CA LYS A 1 -0.16 6.09 -21.94
C LYS A 1 0.78 7.20 -21.45
N ASN A 2 0.33 8.46 -21.32
CA ASN A 2 1.24 9.59 -21.05
C ASN A 2 1.33 10.05 -19.58
N TYR A 3 0.71 9.35 -18.62
CA TYR A 3 0.74 9.76 -17.20
C TYR A 3 2.08 9.44 -16.52
N ILE A 4 2.62 8.23 -16.75
CA ILE A 4 3.85 7.76 -16.09
C ILE A 4 5.10 8.49 -16.60
N GLN A 5 5.11 8.94 -17.86
CA GLN A 5 6.19 9.75 -18.47
C GLN A 5 7.62 9.23 -18.32
N GLY A 6 7.80 7.92 -18.09
CA GLY A 6 9.13 7.35 -17.87
C GLY A 6 9.72 7.66 -16.48
N GLU A 7 8.86 8.04 -15.53
CA GLU A 7 9.18 8.18 -14.12
C GLU A 7 8.99 6.87 -13.36
N ASN A 8 9.57 6.80 -12.16
CA ASN A 8 9.26 5.74 -11.21
C ASN A 8 7.85 5.94 -10.66
N VAL A 9 7.16 4.85 -10.33
CA VAL A 9 5.74 4.90 -9.98
C VAL A 9 5.41 4.08 -8.75
N TRP A 10 4.47 4.59 -7.98
CA TRP A 10 3.72 3.82 -7.00
C TRP A 10 2.41 3.33 -7.63
N LEU A 11 2.07 2.07 -7.37
CA LEU A 11 0.76 1.50 -7.61
C LEU A 11 0.20 1.05 -6.25
N ILE A 12 -1.05 1.39 -5.98
CA ILE A 12 -1.79 0.94 -4.81
C ILE A 12 -3.17 0.46 -5.26
N LEU A 13 -3.63 -0.67 -4.71
CA LEU A 13 -4.99 -1.15 -4.91
C LEU A 13 -5.95 -0.33 -4.04
N GLY A 14 -7.09 0.09 -4.61
CA GLY A 14 -7.99 1.07 -3.98
C GLY A 14 -8.75 0.57 -2.75
N ASP A 15 -8.79 -0.74 -2.54
CA ASP A 15 -9.44 -1.45 -1.43
C ASP A 15 -8.48 -1.86 -0.30
N ASN A 16 -7.20 -1.48 -0.41
CA ASN A 16 -6.17 -1.81 0.56
C ASN A 16 -5.94 -0.66 1.54
N ILE A 17 -6.02 -0.96 2.84
CA ILE A 17 -5.72 -0.02 3.93
C ILE A 17 -4.44 -0.47 4.63
N PHE A 18 -3.50 0.47 4.80
CA PHE A 18 -2.23 0.27 5.48
C PHE A 18 -2.14 1.19 6.69
N PHE A 19 -1.79 0.64 7.84
CA PHE A 19 -1.58 1.40 9.07
C PHE A 19 -0.32 0.90 9.79
N GLY A 20 0.45 1.80 10.39
CA GLY A 20 1.63 1.44 11.18
C GLY A 20 2.57 2.62 11.38
N ASP A 21 3.20 2.67 12.55
CA ASP A 21 4.06 3.78 12.99
C ASP A 21 5.22 4.08 12.01
N LYS A 22 5.84 3.03 11.45
CA LYS A 22 6.99 3.15 10.53
C LYS A 22 6.62 3.16 9.05
N LEU A 23 5.33 3.29 8.71
CA LEU A 23 4.86 3.22 7.33
C LEU A 23 5.50 4.32 6.49
N GLU A 24 5.42 5.57 6.93
CA GLU A 24 5.98 6.71 6.19
C GLU A 24 7.49 6.55 5.95
N GLU A 25 8.26 6.21 7.00
CA GLU A 25 9.70 5.99 6.90
C GLU A 25 10.03 4.94 5.84
N THR A 26 9.27 3.84 5.83
CA THR A 26 9.43 2.74 4.88
C THR A 26 9.12 3.20 3.46
N LEU A 27 8.00 3.91 3.24
CA LEU A 27 7.62 4.43 1.92
C LEU A 27 8.65 5.44 1.39
N MET A 28 9.15 6.32 2.24
CA MET A 28 10.18 7.31 1.88
C MET A 28 11.51 6.65 1.55
N LYS A 29 11.91 5.61 2.30
CA LYS A 29 13.11 4.80 2.01
C LYS A 29 12.98 4.09 0.66
N VAL A 30 11.82 3.52 0.35
CA VAL A 30 11.57 2.84 -0.92
C VAL A 30 11.54 3.83 -2.09
N SER A 31 10.94 5.01 -1.90
CA SER A 31 10.86 6.06 -2.93
C SER A 31 12.23 6.61 -3.37
N LYS A 32 13.29 6.41 -2.57
CA LYS A 32 14.67 6.79 -2.92
C LYS A 32 15.35 5.79 -3.88
N ARG A 33 14.73 4.64 -4.17
CA ARG A 33 15.30 3.60 -5.05
C ARG A 33 15.19 4.06 -6.51
N LYS A 34 16.32 4.06 -7.21
CA LYS A 34 16.36 4.48 -8.62
C LYS A 34 16.00 3.35 -9.59
N GLU A 35 16.24 2.10 -9.21
CA GLU A 35 16.14 0.94 -10.09
C GLU A 35 15.44 -0.23 -9.41
N GLY A 36 14.80 -1.05 -10.23
CA GLY A 36 14.13 -2.27 -9.83
C GLY A 36 12.68 -2.07 -9.42
N ALA A 37 12.14 -3.09 -8.77
CA ALA A 37 10.80 -3.07 -8.19
C ALA A 37 10.90 -3.34 -6.69
N THR A 38 9.96 -2.79 -5.94
CA THR A 38 9.74 -3.13 -4.54
C THR A 38 8.30 -3.54 -4.36
N VAL A 39 8.10 -4.74 -3.84
CA VAL A 39 6.78 -5.20 -3.36
C VAL A 39 6.83 -5.35 -1.85
N PHE A 40 5.67 -5.37 -1.23
CA PHE A 40 5.52 -5.47 0.21
C PHE A 40 4.93 -6.84 0.55
N ALA A 41 5.54 -7.53 1.50
CA ALA A 41 5.11 -8.84 1.95
C ALA A 41 4.60 -8.76 3.38
N TYR A 42 3.40 -9.27 3.61
CA TYR A 42 2.75 -9.33 4.91
C TYR A 42 2.42 -10.78 5.25
N ARG A 43 2.59 -11.16 6.52
CA ARG A 43 2.29 -12.52 6.96
C ARG A 43 0.78 -12.68 7.13
N VAL A 44 0.17 -13.63 6.42
CA VAL A 44 -1.26 -13.91 6.49
C VAL A 44 -1.53 -15.33 6.97
N LYS A 45 -2.77 -15.56 7.40
CA LYS A 45 -3.27 -16.88 7.77
C LYS A 45 -3.60 -17.73 6.55
N ASP A 46 -4.19 -17.12 5.52
CA ASP A 46 -4.72 -17.79 4.32
C ASP A 46 -3.99 -17.30 3.05
N PRO A 47 -2.70 -17.69 2.84
CA PRO A 47 -1.85 -17.18 1.78
C PRO A 47 -2.29 -17.57 0.36
N GLU A 48 -3.04 -18.67 0.18
CA GLU A 48 -3.55 -19.16 -1.10
C GLU A 48 -4.47 -18.18 -1.84
N ARG A 49 -4.97 -17.16 -1.13
CA ARG A 49 -5.82 -16.11 -1.69
C ARG A 49 -5.05 -15.02 -2.45
N TYR A 50 -3.73 -14.98 -2.30
CA TYR A 50 -2.88 -13.86 -2.74
C TYR A 50 -1.69 -14.35 -3.57
N GLY A 51 -0.90 -13.40 -4.09
CA GLY A 51 0.44 -13.67 -4.59
C GLY A 51 1.38 -14.03 -3.43
N VAL A 52 1.93 -15.24 -3.37
CA VAL A 52 2.77 -15.70 -2.26
C VAL A 52 4.25 -15.57 -2.62
N VAL A 53 5.03 -14.95 -1.74
CA VAL A 53 6.48 -14.75 -1.90
C VAL A 53 7.26 -15.79 -1.11
N GLU A 54 8.05 -16.62 -1.78
CA GLU A 54 9.01 -17.52 -1.16
C GLU A 54 10.35 -16.82 -0.94
N PHE A 55 11.00 -17.11 0.19
CA PHE A 55 12.32 -16.57 0.53
C PHE A 55 13.32 -17.69 0.76
N ASP A 56 14.58 -17.45 0.40
CA ASP A 56 15.67 -18.34 0.79
C ASP A 56 16.05 -18.17 2.28
N LYS A 57 17.00 -19.00 2.73
CA LYS A 57 17.56 -18.97 4.08
C LYS A 57 18.19 -17.62 4.50
N ASN A 58 18.57 -16.79 3.53
CA ASN A 58 19.15 -15.47 3.76
C ASN A 58 18.10 -14.35 3.70
N GLY A 59 16.83 -14.70 3.50
CA GLY A 59 15.72 -13.76 3.39
C GLY A 59 15.58 -13.08 2.02
N LYS A 60 16.26 -13.59 0.98
CA LYS A 60 16.12 -13.08 -0.40
C LYS A 60 14.89 -13.70 -1.07
N PRO A 61 14.06 -12.92 -1.81
CA PRO A 61 12.94 -13.48 -2.57
C PRO A 61 13.46 -14.42 -3.68
N VAL A 62 12.88 -15.61 -3.77
CA VAL A 62 13.28 -16.63 -4.77
C VAL A 62 12.14 -17.07 -5.69
N SER A 63 10.89 -16.99 -5.24
CA SER A 63 9.73 -17.27 -6.08
C SER A 63 8.54 -16.40 -5.69
N ILE A 64 7.65 -16.18 -6.66
CA ILE A 64 6.36 -15.55 -6.43
C ILE A 64 5.31 -16.22 -7.30
N VAL A 65 4.21 -16.64 -6.67
CA VAL A 65 3.14 -17.41 -7.33
C VAL A 65 1.79 -16.79 -7.00
N GLU A 66 0.99 -16.51 -8.02
CA GLU A 66 -0.37 -16.00 -7.85
C GLU A 66 -1.30 -17.13 -7.40
N LYS A 67 -1.96 -16.95 -6.25
CA LYS A 67 -2.96 -17.87 -5.68
C LYS A 67 -2.54 -19.35 -5.75
N PRO A 68 -1.42 -19.72 -5.11
CA PRO A 68 -0.91 -21.09 -5.17
C PRO A 68 -1.87 -22.05 -4.45
N LYS A 69 -2.09 -23.24 -5.03
CA LYS A 69 -2.81 -24.32 -4.35
C LYS A 69 -2.07 -24.83 -3.11
N GLU A 70 -0.74 -24.83 -3.18
CA GLU A 70 0.16 -25.23 -2.09
C GLU A 70 1.16 -24.08 -1.83
N PRO A 71 0.81 -23.14 -0.92
CA PRO A 71 1.65 -21.99 -0.62
C PRO A 71 2.97 -22.41 0.02
N LYS A 72 4.09 -21.91 -0.51
CA LYS A 72 5.45 -22.20 0.01
C LYS A 72 5.87 -21.31 1.17
N SER A 73 5.06 -20.31 1.50
CA SER A 73 5.28 -19.42 2.63
C SER A 73 3.95 -18.77 3.05
N ASP A 74 3.93 -18.20 4.25
CA ASP A 74 2.79 -17.42 4.78
C ASP A 74 2.82 -15.94 4.31
N PHE A 75 3.74 -15.57 3.40
CA PHE A 75 3.97 -14.17 3.04
C PHE A 75 3.21 -13.80 1.77
N ALA A 76 2.07 -13.15 1.96
CA ALA A 76 1.30 -12.56 0.87
C ALA A 76 1.93 -11.25 0.42
N GLN A 77 2.03 -11.08 -0.90
CA GLN A 77 2.24 -9.80 -1.53
C GLN A 77 0.98 -8.95 -1.37
N VAL A 78 1.13 -7.79 -0.74
CA VAL A 78 0.02 -6.85 -0.53
C VAL A 78 -0.17 -5.93 -1.75
N GLY A 79 -1.31 -5.23 -1.79
CA GLY A 79 -1.70 -4.32 -2.86
C GLY A 79 -0.92 -3.01 -2.94
N LEU A 80 0.39 -3.01 -2.68
CA LEU A 80 1.27 -1.86 -2.72
C LEU A 80 2.57 -2.20 -3.46
N TYR A 81 2.91 -1.37 -4.44
CA TYR A 81 4.01 -1.65 -5.37
C TYR A 81 4.75 -0.36 -5.69
N TYR A 82 6.08 -0.45 -5.75
CA TYR A 82 6.93 0.59 -6.29
C TYR A 82 7.72 0.03 -7.47
N PHE A 83 7.70 0.71 -8.60
CA PHE A 83 8.41 0.28 -9.79
C PHE A 83 9.27 1.40 -10.36
N ASP A 84 10.43 1.01 -10.90
CA ASP A 84 11.20 1.89 -11.77
C ASP A 84 10.49 2.15 -13.11
N LYS A 85 11.02 3.11 -13.87
CA LYS A 85 10.52 3.49 -15.19
C LYS A 85 10.40 2.36 -16.22
N LYS A 86 11.03 1.20 -16.01
CA LYS A 86 10.98 0.06 -16.95
C LYS A 86 9.63 -0.65 -16.91
N VAL A 87 8.82 -0.42 -15.86
CA VAL A 87 7.52 -1.10 -15.67
C VAL A 87 6.59 -0.96 -16.85
N SER A 88 6.56 0.21 -17.50
CA SER A 88 5.69 0.43 -18.67
C SER A 88 6.08 -0.45 -19.85
N ALA A 89 7.36 -0.75 -20.03
CA ALA A 89 7.84 -1.66 -21.08
C ALA A 89 7.65 -3.13 -20.69
N ILE A 90 7.78 -3.46 -19.40
CA ILE A 90 7.55 -4.81 -18.88
C ILE A 90 6.07 -5.17 -18.95
N ALA A 91 5.18 -4.29 -18.51
CA ALA A 91 3.73 -4.48 -18.54
C ALA A 91 3.20 -4.74 -19.97
N LYS A 92 3.74 -4.03 -20.97
CA LYS A 92 3.37 -4.22 -22.38
C LYS A 92 3.72 -5.59 -22.97
N LYS A 93 4.62 -6.33 -22.32
CA LYS A 93 5.05 -7.68 -22.77
C LYS A 93 4.27 -8.79 -22.09
N GLN A 94 3.45 -8.48 -21.09
CA GLN A 94 2.68 -9.49 -20.38
C GLN A 94 1.55 -10.02 -21.27
N THR A 95 1.25 -11.29 -21.10
CA THR A 95 0.17 -11.99 -21.78
C THR A 95 -0.97 -12.25 -20.80
N TYR A 96 -2.17 -12.46 -21.33
CA TYR A 96 -3.31 -12.83 -20.50
C TYR A 96 -3.09 -14.18 -19.81
N SER A 97 -3.51 -14.28 -18.55
CA SER A 97 -3.54 -15.52 -17.79
C SER A 97 -4.65 -16.46 -18.30
N GLU A 98 -4.72 -17.68 -17.75
CA GLU A 98 -5.84 -18.60 -17.99
C GLU A 98 -7.20 -18.01 -17.62
N ARG A 99 -7.21 -16.96 -16.77
CA ARG A 99 -8.41 -16.20 -16.39
C ARG A 99 -8.76 -15.07 -17.34
N GLY A 100 -7.92 -14.81 -18.35
CA GLY A 100 -8.10 -13.69 -19.27
C GLY A 100 -7.69 -12.34 -18.67
N GLU A 101 -6.87 -12.33 -17.61
CA GLU A 101 -6.41 -11.10 -16.93
C GLU A 101 -4.91 -10.85 -17.17
N LEU A 102 -4.49 -9.58 -17.12
CA LEU A 102 -3.08 -9.23 -17.07
C LEU A 102 -2.65 -9.17 -15.60
N GLU A 103 -1.93 -10.20 -15.16
CA GLU A 103 -1.56 -10.37 -13.76
C GLU A 103 -0.39 -9.47 -13.37
N ILE A 104 -0.57 -8.67 -12.32
CA ILE A 104 0.53 -7.85 -11.77
C ILE A 104 1.69 -8.72 -11.26
N VAL A 105 1.38 -9.96 -10.82
CA VAL A 105 2.39 -10.94 -10.40
C VAL A 105 3.35 -11.29 -11.53
N ASP A 106 2.92 -11.29 -12.80
CA ASP A 106 3.82 -11.60 -13.91
C ASP A 106 4.80 -10.46 -14.20
N VAL A 107 4.38 -9.21 -14.00
CA VAL A 107 5.30 -8.05 -13.98
C VAL A 107 6.33 -8.21 -12.87
N VAL A 108 5.90 -8.59 -11.66
CA VAL A 108 6.80 -8.80 -10.51
C VAL A 108 7.79 -9.94 -10.76
N LYS A 109 7.33 -11.06 -11.36
CA LYS A 109 8.19 -12.17 -11.78
C LYS A 109 9.27 -11.74 -12.76
N ASP A 110 8.99 -10.81 -13.67
CA ASP A 110 9.99 -10.28 -14.61
C ASP A 110 11.13 -9.54 -13.86
N TYR A 111 10.79 -8.70 -12.88
CA TYR A 111 11.80 -8.09 -11.99
C TYR A 111 12.56 -9.12 -11.14
N LEU A 112 11.88 -10.17 -10.68
CA LEU A 112 12.51 -11.27 -9.94
C LEU A 112 13.54 -12.00 -10.80
N LYS A 113 13.18 -12.38 -12.04
CA LYS A 113 14.07 -13.04 -13.01
C LYS A 113 15.30 -12.20 -13.34
N ARG A 114 15.15 -10.87 -13.37
CA ARG A 114 16.25 -9.92 -13.57
C ARG A 114 17.13 -9.72 -12.33
N GLY A 115 16.75 -10.26 -11.18
CA GLY A 115 17.44 -10.03 -9.91
C GLY A 115 17.29 -8.59 -9.36
N THR A 116 16.32 -7.83 -9.86
CA THR A 116 16.08 -6.42 -9.48
C THR A 116 14.81 -6.23 -8.64
N LEU A 117 14.16 -7.33 -8.22
CA LEU A 117 13.09 -7.30 -7.25
C LEU A 117 13.62 -7.20 -5.82
N LYS A 118 13.07 -6.26 -5.05
CA LYS A 118 13.21 -6.16 -3.60
C LYS A 118 11.85 -6.44 -2.95
N VAL A 119 11.88 -7.02 -1.76
CA VAL A 119 10.68 -7.26 -0.96
C VAL A 119 10.85 -6.64 0.41
N GLU A 120 10.01 -5.68 0.77
CA GLU A 120 9.93 -5.15 2.13
C GLU A 120 8.96 -6.01 2.94
N ARG A 121 9.44 -6.60 4.04
CA ARG A 121 8.58 -7.35 4.96
C ARG A 121 7.90 -6.38 5.93
N MET A 122 6.58 -6.34 5.89
CA MET A 122 5.77 -5.61 6.85
C MET A 122 5.62 -6.48 8.11
N GLY A 123 6.35 -6.12 9.17
CA GLY A 123 6.32 -6.81 10.45
C GLY A 123 5.01 -6.63 11.21
N SER A 124 4.92 -7.24 12.40
CA SER A 124 3.71 -7.24 13.25
C SER A 124 3.25 -5.87 13.76
N GLY A 125 4.07 -4.82 13.61
CA GLY A 125 3.68 -3.44 13.92
C GLY A 125 2.85 -2.76 12.84
N TYR A 126 2.60 -3.44 11.72
CA TYR A 126 1.72 -2.97 10.66
C TYR A 126 0.37 -3.68 10.73
N ALA A 127 -0.68 -2.98 10.31
CA ALA A 127 -1.93 -3.59 9.90
C ALA A 127 -2.07 -3.40 8.38
N TRP A 128 -2.32 -4.50 7.69
CA TRP A 128 -2.79 -4.51 6.32
C TRP A 128 -4.20 -5.10 6.32
N LEU A 129 -5.14 -4.34 5.76
CA LEU A 129 -6.54 -4.71 5.68
C LEU A 129 -6.95 -4.65 4.21
N ASP A 130 -7.49 -5.76 3.71
CA ASP A 130 -8.05 -5.88 2.36
C ASP A 130 -9.56 -6.01 2.47
N SER A 131 -10.30 -5.03 1.96
CA SER A 131 -11.76 -4.94 2.08
C SER A 131 -12.53 -5.63 0.94
N GLY A 132 -11.98 -6.74 0.40
CA GLY A 132 -12.56 -7.46 -0.74
C GLY A 132 -13.83 -8.28 -0.45
N THR A 133 -14.19 -8.52 0.81
CA THR A 133 -15.43 -9.22 1.23
C THR A 133 -16.22 -8.41 2.26
N PHE A 134 -17.52 -8.68 2.42
CA PHE A 134 -18.36 -8.01 3.43
C PHE A 134 -17.80 -8.13 4.86
N ASP A 135 -17.35 -9.34 5.24
CA ASP A 135 -16.74 -9.57 6.56
C ASP A 135 -15.44 -8.76 6.71
N SER A 136 -14.56 -8.80 5.71
CA SER A 136 -13.30 -8.05 5.76
C SER A 136 -13.49 -6.53 5.80
N LEU A 137 -14.54 -6.02 5.13
CA LEU A 137 -14.92 -4.62 5.18
C LEU A 137 -15.41 -4.23 6.58
N TYR A 138 -16.24 -5.08 7.21
CA TYR A 138 -16.70 -4.87 8.57
C TYR A 138 -15.56 -4.88 9.59
N ASP A 139 -14.65 -5.84 9.48
CA ASP A 139 -13.46 -5.94 10.32
C ASP A 139 -12.58 -4.70 10.16
N SER A 140 -12.37 -4.26 8.92
CA SER A 140 -11.60 -3.04 8.61
C SER A 140 -12.23 -1.80 9.22
N ALA A 141 -13.53 -1.62 9.07
CA ALA A 141 -14.26 -0.50 9.65
C ALA A 141 -14.19 -0.51 11.19
N THR A 142 -14.32 -1.70 11.80
CA THR A 142 -14.23 -1.88 13.25
C THR A 142 -12.83 -1.54 13.76
N PHE A 143 -11.79 -2.04 13.10
CA PHE A 143 -10.40 -1.75 13.44
C PHE A 143 -10.12 -0.24 13.43
N ILE A 144 -10.48 0.44 12.33
CA ILE A 144 -10.31 1.90 12.19
C ILE A 144 -11.11 2.66 13.25
N LYS A 145 -12.37 2.24 13.50
CA LYS A 145 -13.21 2.88 14.53
C LYS A 145 -12.57 2.80 15.91
N VAL A 146 -12.05 1.64 16.30
CA VAL A 146 -11.39 1.43 17.59
C VAL A 146 -10.16 2.32 17.72
N LEU A 147 -9.29 2.35 16.70
CA LEU A 147 -8.08 3.18 16.71
C LEU A 147 -8.40 4.67 16.85
N GLN A 148 -9.26 5.18 15.98
CA GLN A 148 -9.62 6.61 15.96
C GLN A 148 -10.26 7.04 17.29
N THR A 149 -11.15 6.20 17.84
CA THR A 149 -11.83 6.52 19.11
C THR A 149 -10.87 6.52 20.30
N ARG A 150 -9.86 5.64 20.31
CA ARG A 150 -8.91 5.54 21.42
C ARG A 150 -7.80 6.58 21.38
N GLN A 151 -7.35 6.95 20.18
CA GLN A 151 -6.22 7.88 20.01
C GLN A 151 -6.66 9.31 19.71
N GLY A 152 -7.92 9.54 19.36
CA GLY A 152 -8.41 10.87 18.96
C GLY A 152 -7.88 11.33 17.60
N ILE A 153 -7.38 10.39 16.78
CA ILE A 153 -6.86 10.66 15.43
C ILE A 153 -7.90 10.32 14.36
N ILE A 154 -7.65 10.78 13.14
CA ILE A 154 -8.35 10.30 11.95
C ILE A 154 -7.34 9.59 11.04
N VAL A 155 -7.59 8.31 10.76
CA VAL A 155 -6.73 7.51 9.88
C VAL A 155 -7.04 7.88 8.42
N CYS A 156 -6.00 8.03 7.60
CA CYS A 156 -6.10 8.36 6.18
C CYS A 156 -6.78 9.71 5.85
N SER A 157 -6.69 10.73 6.72
CA SER A 157 -7.16 12.09 6.39
C SER A 157 -6.23 12.78 5.36
N PRO A 158 -6.70 13.05 4.12
CA PRO A 158 -5.85 13.70 3.12
C PRO A 158 -5.51 15.15 3.48
N GLU A 159 -6.43 15.87 4.12
CA GLU A 159 -6.23 17.27 4.53
C GLU A 159 -5.16 17.37 5.62
N GLU A 160 -5.16 16.45 6.59
CA GLU A 160 -4.11 16.40 7.60
C GLU A 160 -2.74 16.12 6.97
N VAL A 161 -2.65 15.10 6.11
CA VAL A 161 -1.39 14.77 5.43
C VAL A 161 -0.90 15.97 4.63
N ALA A 162 -1.76 16.60 3.83
CA ALA A 162 -1.41 17.78 3.04
C ALA A 162 -0.95 18.96 3.91
N TYR A 163 -1.60 19.20 5.06
CA TYR A 163 -1.24 20.26 5.99
C TYR A 163 0.12 19.98 6.66
N ARG A 164 0.32 18.78 7.23
CA ARG A 164 1.58 18.39 7.88
C ARG A 164 2.76 18.35 6.90
N LYS A 165 2.51 18.04 5.62
CA LYS A 165 3.51 18.10 4.54
C LYS A 165 3.75 19.50 3.98
N GLY A 166 2.96 20.50 4.39
CA GLY A 166 3.08 21.88 3.91
C GLY A 166 2.56 22.09 2.49
N TYR A 167 1.79 21.15 1.93
CA TYR A 167 1.14 21.31 0.63
C TYR A 167 -0.03 22.31 0.68
N ILE A 168 -0.66 22.43 1.86
CA ILE A 168 -1.65 23.46 2.15
C ILE A 168 -1.27 24.21 3.42
N ASN A 169 -1.63 25.48 3.48
CA ASN A 169 -1.47 26.30 4.67
C ASN A 169 -2.70 26.24 5.60
N LYS A 170 -2.56 26.83 6.79
CA LYS A 170 -3.63 26.87 7.81
C LYS A 170 -4.94 27.48 7.30
N LYS A 171 -4.89 28.53 6.46
CA LYS A 171 -6.10 29.16 5.90
C LYS A 171 -6.85 28.20 4.97
N GLN A 172 -6.11 27.45 4.16
CA GLN A 172 -6.69 26.42 3.28
C GLN A 172 -7.28 25.26 4.09
N LEU A 173 -6.59 24.79 5.14
CA LEU A 173 -7.13 23.75 6.03
C LEU A 173 -8.44 24.19 6.69
N LEU A 174 -8.51 25.41 7.24
CA LEU A 174 -9.72 25.94 7.85
C LEU A 174 -10.89 26.03 6.84
N LYS A 175 -10.61 26.45 5.60
CA LYS A 175 -11.61 26.50 4.53
C LYS A 175 -12.18 25.12 4.18
N LEU A 176 -11.36 24.06 4.23
CA LEU A 176 -11.81 22.69 4.03
C LEU A 176 -12.62 22.17 5.22
N ALA A 177 -12.27 22.57 6.44
CA ALA A 177 -12.90 22.13 7.66
C ALA A 177 -14.27 22.78 7.92
N GLU A 178 -14.46 24.04 7.53
CA GLU A 178 -15.68 24.83 7.77
C GLU A 178 -16.99 24.17 7.29
N PRO A 179 -17.12 23.67 6.04
CA PRO A 179 -18.34 23.00 5.59
C PRO A 179 -18.64 21.70 6.36
N LEU A 180 -17.62 21.10 6.98
CA LEU A 180 -17.71 19.87 7.74
C LEU A 180 -17.82 20.11 9.25
N SER A 181 -17.88 21.37 9.71
CA SER A 181 -17.76 21.76 11.12
C SER A 181 -18.79 21.10 12.06
N LYS A 182 -19.94 20.65 11.54
CA LYS A 182 -20.95 19.92 12.35
C LYS A 182 -20.63 18.43 12.55
N SER A 183 -19.60 17.90 11.87
CA SER A 183 -19.17 16.51 11.95
C SER A 183 -17.93 16.34 12.85
N SER A 184 -17.72 15.11 13.35
CA SER A 184 -16.48 14.78 14.07
C SER A 184 -15.23 15.01 13.23
N TYR A 185 -15.30 14.78 11.91
CA TYR A 185 -14.20 15.01 10.98
C TYR A 185 -13.86 16.49 10.83
N GLY A 186 -14.86 17.36 10.66
CA GLY A 186 -14.62 18.80 10.59
C GLY A 186 -14.11 19.37 11.91
N GLN A 187 -14.64 18.91 13.05
CA GLN A 187 -14.10 19.28 14.37
C GLN A 187 -12.64 18.84 14.55
N TYR A 188 -12.28 17.66 14.05
CA TYR A 188 -10.89 17.19 14.03
C TYR A 188 -9.99 18.15 13.25
N LEU A 189 -10.35 18.49 12.00
CA LEU A 189 -9.54 19.41 11.18
C LEU A 189 -9.45 20.83 11.78
N LEU A 190 -10.52 21.33 12.39
CA LEU A 190 -10.51 22.62 13.09
C LEU A 190 -9.57 22.61 14.30
N ASN A 191 -9.48 21.48 15.01
CA ASN A 191 -8.56 21.33 16.13
C ASN A 191 -7.12 21.19 15.66
N LEU A 192 -6.87 20.44 14.59
CA LEU A 192 -5.55 20.34 13.95
C LEU A 192 -4.99 21.72 13.56
N ALA A 193 -5.84 22.63 13.06
CA ALA A 193 -5.43 24.00 12.74
C ALA A 193 -5.05 24.86 13.97
N LYS A 194 -5.41 24.45 15.19
CA LYS A 194 -5.07 25.12 16.45
C LYS A 194 -3.78 24.59 17.09
N GLU A 195 -3.36 23.38 16.72
CA GLU A 195 -2.08 22.81 17.16
C GLU A 195 -0.93 23.72 16.69
N LYS A 196 0.09 23.87 17.56
CA LYS A 196 1.23 24.77 17.34
C LYS A 196 2.23 24.18 16.36
#